data_AF-A0A1G1HFH3-F1
#
_entry.id   AF-A0A1G1HFH3-F1
#
_cell.length_a   1.000
_cell.length_b   1.000
_cell.length_c   1.000
_cell.angle_alpha   90.00
_cell.angle_beta   90.00
_cell.angle_gamma   90.00
#
_symmetry.space_group_name_H-M   'P 1'
#
loop_
_entity.id
_entity.type
_entity.pdbx_description
1 polymer ?
#
loop_
_entity_poly.entity_id
_entity_poly.type
_entity_poly.pdbx_seq_one_letter_code
_entity_poly.pdbx_strand_id
1 'polypeptide(L)'
;MSSMQKTRGAQDLRRFKSYTAYKDSGVEWLCEIPEHWEVKRLKFILEAPLKYGANEVAELDDPDLPRYVRITDINDNDGLRDETFKSLPAAVAEEILGTSYSPPVKCSQKGRERICRT
;
A
#
# COMPACT_ATOMS: atom_id res chain seq x y z
N MET A 1 5.12 5.75 43.46
CA MET A 1 3.94 6.39 42.85
C MET A 1 4.24 6.55 41.38
N SER A 2 3.56 5.73 40.58
CA SER A 2 3.90 5.37 39.20
C SER A 2 3.84 6.58 38.28
N SER A 3 4.93 6.79 37.54
CA SER A 3 5.05 7.75 36.44
C SER A 3 3.98 7.48 35.39
N MET A 4 2.97 8.35 35.27
CA MET A 4 2.03 8.31 34.17
C MET A 4 2.76 8.68 32.88
N GLN A 5 2.97 7.68 32.03
CA GLN A 5 3.42 7.85 30.66
C GLN A 5 2.37 8.67 29.91
N LYS A 6 2.72 9.92 29.59
CA LYS A 6 1.91 10.83 28.78
C LYS A 6 1.67 10.19 27.41
N THR A 7 0.42 9.87 27.11
CA THR A 7 -0.03 9.32 25.83
C THR A 7 0.36 10.27 24.69
N ARG A 8 1.26 9.82 23.80
CA ARG A 8 1.55 10.50 22.53
C ARG A 8 0.44 10.14 21.53
N GLY A 9 -0.75 10.71 21.70
CA GLY A 9 -1.92 10.34 20.89
C GLY A 9 -2.68 11.51 20.28
N ALA A 10 -2.14 12.73 20.31
CA ALA A 10 -2.92 13.93 19.93
C ALA A 10 -2.08 14.96 19.15
N GLN A 11 -1.18 14.52 18.28
CA GLN A 11 -0.43 15.44 17.42
C GLN A 11 -0.68 15.06 15.96
N ASP A 12 -1.17 16.05 15.21
CA ASP A 12 -1.04 16.20 13.76
C ASP A 12 -2.29 16.07 12.86
N LEU A 13 -3.48 16.46 13.34
CA LEU A 13 -4.61 16.76 12.43
C LEU A 13 -4.48 18.12 11.69
N ARG A 14 -3.41 18.89 11.96
CA ARG A 14 -3.18 20.23 11.37
C ARG A 14 -2.26 20.21 10.14
N ARG A 15 -1.84 19.04 9.66
CA ARG A 15 -0.91 18.90 8.54
C ARG A 15 -1.53 19.22 7.17
N PHE A 16 -2.83 19.01 7.02
CA PHE A 16 -3.49 19.11 5.72
C PHE A 16 -4.16 20.48 5.55
N LYS A 17 -3.85 21.18 4.44
CA LYS A 17 -4.51 22.44 4.08
C LYS A 17 -5.95 22.16 3.64
N SER A 18 -6.89 22.97 4.12
CA SER A 18 -8.27 22.97 3.62
C SER A 18 -8.32 23.51 2.18
N TYR A 19 -9.34 23.11 1.43
CA TYR A 19 -9.61 23.68 0.12
C TYR A 19 -10.28 25.05 0.24
N THR A 20 -10.20 25.86 -0.82
CA THR A 20 -10.76 27.23 -0.84
C THR A 20 -12.27 27.27 -1.03
N ALA A 21 -12.85 26.24 -1.66
CA ALA A 21 -14.28 26.16 -1.94
C ALA A 21 -14.76 24.71 -1.99
N TYR A 22 -16.03 24.52 -1.65
CA TYR A 22 -16.71 23.23 -1.53
C TYR A 22 -18.07 23.29 -2.22
N LYS A 23 -18.58 22.13 -2.62
CA LYS A 23 -19.91 21.93 -3.20
C LYS A 23 -20.56 20.68 -2.63
N ASP A 24 -21.88 20.60 -2.71
CA ASP A 24 -22.64 19.40 -2.33
C ASP A 24 -22.26 18.23 -3.25
N SER A 25 -21.94 17.07 -2.64
CA SER A 25 -21.63 15.84 -3.37
C SER A 25 -22.85 15.14 -3.97
N GLY A 26 -24.06 15.45 -3.49
CA GLY A 26 -25.29 14.73 -3.83
C GLY A 26 -25.37 13.33 -3.22
N VAL A 27 -24.46 12.98 -2.31
CA VAL A 27 -24.41 11.69 -1.61
C VAL A 27 -24.58 11.94 -0.11
N GLU A 28 -25.67 11.42 0.46
CA GLU A 28 -26.12 11.74 1.84
C GLU A 28 -25.03 11.57 2.91
N TRP A 29 -24.20 10.52 2.79
CA TRP A 29 -23.15 10.24 3.77
C TRP A 29 -21.82 10.99 3.53
N LEU A 30 -21.65 11.62 2.35
CA LEU A 30 -20.39 12.25 1.93
C LEU A 30 -20.39 13.78 2.08
N CYS A 31 -21.56 14.40 2.27
CA CYS A 31 -21.73 15.84 2.48
C CYS A 31 -21.05 16.69 1.39
N GLU A 32 -20.13 17.58 1.77
CA GLU A 32 -19.46 18.53 0.88
C GLU A 32 -18.11 18.01 0.37
N ILE A 33 -17.84 18.21 -0.91
CA ILE A 33 -16.59 17.88 -1.58
C ILE A 33 -15.94 19.15 -2.15
N PRO A 34 -14.62 19.15 -2.42
CA PRO A 34 -13.96 20.30 -3.03
C PRO A 34 -14.58 20.68 -4.38
N GLU A 35 -14.75 21.96 -4.63
CA GLU A 35 -15.51 22.45 -5.80
C GLU A 35 -14.93 21.94 -7.14
N HIS A 36 -13.60 21.88 -7.24
CA HIS A 36 -12.86 21.44 -8.43
C HIS A 36 -12.89 19.92 -8.67
N TRP A 37 -13.46 19.10 -7.78
CA TRP A 37 -13.56 17.66 -7.98
C TRP A 37 -14.66 17.31 -8.99
N GLU A 38 -14.36 16.44 -9.94
CA GLU A 38 -15.31 15.95 -10.93
C GLU A 38 -15.81 14.54 -10.58
N VAL A 39 -17.12 14.33 -10.68
CA VAL A 39 -17.72 12.99 -10.48
C VAL A 39 -17.71 12.24 -11.82
N LYS A 40 -16.94 11.16 -11.89
CA LYS A 40 -16.81 10.31 -13.08
C LYS A 40 -17.09 8.85 -12.72
N ARG A 41 -17.67 8.09 -13.65
CA ARG A 41 -17.81 6.64 -13.47
C ARG A 41 -16.45 5.99 -13.69
N LEU A 42 -15.98 5.22 -12.70
CA LEU A 42 -14.67 4.57 -12.70
C LEU A 42 -14.36 3.82 -14.01
N LYS A 43 -15.35 3.11 -14.56
CA LYS A 43 -15.22 2.34 -15.80
C LYS A 43 -14.74 3.13 -17.03
N PHE A 44 -14.85 4.46 -17.02
CA PHE A 44 -14.44 5.32 -18.14
C PHE A 44 -13.06 5.95 -17.94
N ILE A 45 -12.44 5.78 -16.76
CA ILE A 45 -11.14 6.37 -16.42
C ILE A 45 -10.02 5.34 -16.52
N LEU A 46 -10.35 4.06 -16.40
CA LEU A 46 -9.36 2.99 -16.38
C LEU A 46 -8.86 2.65 -17.79
N GLU A 47 -7.55 2.47 -17.93
CA GLU A 47 -6.91 1.97 -19.16
C GLU A 47 -7.11 0.46 -19.36
N ALA A 48 -7.31 -0.28 -18.26
CA ALA A 48 -7.49 -1.73 -18.25
C ALA A 48 -8.70 -2.14 -17.40
N PRO A 49 -9.32 -3.32 -17.66
CA PRO A 49 -10.39 -3.84 -16.82
C PRO A 49 -9.95 -3.99 -15.36
N LEU A 50 -10.90 -3.80 -14.44
CA LEU A 50 -10.67 -4.08 -13.02
C LEU A 50 -10.30 -5.56 -12.86
N LYS A 51 -9.09 -5.82 -12.37
CA LYS A 51 -8.68 -7.14 -11.93
C LYS A 51 -9.17 -7.36 -10.49
N TYR A 52 -9.64 -8.55 -10.19
CA TYR A 52 -9.77 -8.95 -8.78
C TYR A 52 -8.37 -9.00 -8.17
N GLY A 53 -8.26 -8.72 -6.87
CA GLY A 53 -6.99 -8.81 -6.16
C GLY A 53 -6.33 -10.18 -6.35
N ALA A 54 -5.05 -10.29 -6.01
CA ALA A 54 -4.28 -11.52 -6.11
C ALA A 54 -4.86 -12.61 -5.19
N ASN A 55 -5.84 -13.39 -5.65
CA ASN A 55 -6.49 -14.47 -4.92
C ASN A 55 -5.68 -15.77 -5.00
N GLU A 56 -4.38 -15.66 -4.76
CA GLU A 56 -3.42 -16.76 -4.89
C GLU A 56 -2.99 -17.25 -3.52
N VAL A 57 -2.77 -18.56 -3.41
CA VAL A 57 -2.21 -19.13 -2.19
C VAL A 57 -0.70 -18.96 -2.25
N ALA A 58 -0.18 -17.96 -1.54
CA ALA A 58 1.26 -17.74 -1.42
C ALA A 58 1.86 -18.67 -0.37
N GLU A 59 2.42 -19.79 -0.82
CA GLU A 59 3.08 -20.77 0.05
C GLU A 59 4.60 -20.57 0.17
N LEU A 60 5.21 -19.84 -0.76
CA LEU A 60 6.66 -19.69 -0.84
C LEU A 60 7.17 -18.66 0.17
N ASP A 61 8.36 -18.89 0.71
CA ASP A 61 9.01 -17.99 1.68
C ASP A 61 10.35 -17.45 1.13
N ASP A 62 10.47 -17.34 -0.20
CA ASP A 62 11.70 -16.93 -0.88
C ASP A 62 11.84 -15.38 -0.90
N PRO A 63 12.86 -14.82 -0.23
CA PRO A 63 13.10 -13.36 -0.21
C PRO A 63 13.47 -12.77 -1.58
N ASP A 64 13.88 -13.60 -2.54
CA ASP A 64 14.27 -13.16 -3.89
C ASP A 64 13.06 -13.06 -4.84
N LEU A 65 11.89 -13.50 -4.36
CA LEU A 65 10.61 -13.39 -5.06
C LEU A 65 9.78 -12.19 -4.57
N PRO A 66 8.79 -11.74 -5.35
CA PRO A 66 7.89 -10.66 -4.93
C PRO A 66 7.16 -11.04 -3.65
N ARG A 67 7.20 -10.16 -2.64
CA ARG A 67 6.46 -10.32 -1.39
C ARG A 67 4.95 -10.26 -1.64
N TYR A 68 4.24 -11.29 -1.21
CA TYR A 68 2.79 -11.32 -1.16
C TYR A 68 2.33 -10.73 0.17
N VAL A 69 1.66 -9.59 0.13
CA VAL A 69 1.20 -8.88 1.35
C VAL A 69 -0.26 -9.22 1.62
N ARG A 70 -0.49 -9.88 2.76
CA ARG A 70 -1.83 -10.17 3.30
C ARG A 70 -2.19 -9.17 4.38
N ILE A 71 -3.49 -9.05 4.68
CA ILE A 71 -3.96 -8.24 5.81
C ILE A 71 -3.32 -8.66 7.15
N THR A 72 -3.03 -9.96 7.30
CA THR A 72 -2.36 -10.54 8.48
C THR A 72 -0.91 -10.10 8.65
N ASP A 73 -0.29 -9.55 7.62
CA ASP A 73 1.12 -9.20 7.65
C ASP A 73 1.32 -7.76 8.18
N ILE A 74 0.24 -6.96 8.24
CA ILE A 74 0.25 -5.56 8.71
C ILE A 74 0.15 -5.52 10.23
N ASN A 75 1.08 -4.84 10.89
CA ASN A 75 1.07 -4.61 12.33
C ASN A 75 0.44 -3.25 12.71
N ASP A 76 0.15 -3.06 13.99
CA ASP A 76 -0.49 -1.83 14.50
C ASP A 76 0.41 -0.58 14.44
N ASN A 77 1.69 -0.75 14.07
CA ASN A 77 2.70 0.31 14.02
C ASN A 77 3.08 0.68 12.57
N ASP A 78 2.14 0.55 11.63
CA ASP A 78 2.32 0.85 10.20
C ASP A 78 3.46 0.07 9.50
N GLY A 79 3.86 -1.07 10.07
CA GLY A 79 4.92 -1.95 9.55
C GLY A 79 4.42 -3.31 9.08
N LEU A 80 5.32 -4.06 8.43
CA LEU A 80 5.08 -5.43 8.00
C LEU A 80 5.81 -6.41 8.92
N ARG A 81 5.15 -7.52 9.28
CA ARG A 81 5.74 -8.63 10.06
C ARG A 81 6.63 -9.48 9.16
N ASP A 82 7.91 -9.62 9.49
CA ASP A 82 8.84 -10.44 8.69
C ASP A 82 8.63 -11.95 8.91
N GLU A 83 8.16 -12.36 10.09
CA GLU A 83 7.83 -13.76 10.41
C GLU A 83 6.69 -14.35 9.58
N THR A 84 5.84 -13.49 9.01
CA THR A 84 4.70 -13.89 8.15
C THR A 84 5.01 -13.72 6.66
N PHE A 85 6.28 -13.47 6.32
CA PHE A 85 6.70 -13.25 4.95
C PHE A 85 6.29 -14.44 4.06
N LYS A 86 5.46 -14.14 3.06
CA LYS A 86 5.13 -15.03 1.94
C LYS A 86 5.50 -14.34 0.64
N SER A 87 5.76 -15.14 -0.38
CA SER A 87 6.16 -14.71 -1.72
C SER A 87 5.34 -15.45 -2.78
N LEU A 88 5.20 -14.83 -3.95
CA LEU A 88 4.57 -15.46 -5.11
C LEU A 88 5.62 -15.96 -6.09
N PRO A 89 5.37 -17.09 -6.79
CA PRO A 89 6.16 -17.45 -7.97
C PRO A 89 6.19 -16.31 -8.97
N ALA A 90 7.35 -16.08 -9.60
CA ALA A 90 7.54 -14.97 -10.55
C ALA A 90 6.47 -14.95 -11.66
N ALA A 91 6.15 -16.11 -12.25
CA ALA A 91 5.15 -16.22 -13.31
C ALA A 91 3.75 -15.72 -12.88
N VAL A 92 3.33 -16.04 -11.65
CA VAL A 92 2.04 -15.62 -11.09
C VAL A 92 2.04 -14.13 -10.80
N ALA A 93 3.14 -13.62 -10.24
CA ALA A 93 3.29 -12.20 -9.96
C ALA A 93 3.27 -11.35 -11.24
N GLU A 94 3.90 -11.83 -12.32
CA GLU A 94 3.89 -11.16 -13.63
C GLU A 94 2.49 -11.04 -14.21
N GLU A 95 1.67 -12.10 -14.10
CA GLU A 95 0.28 -12.07 -14.54
C GLU A 95 -0.56 -11.02 -13.80
N ILE A 96 -0.40 -10.95 -12.47
CA ILE A 96 -1.12 -10.00 -11.62
C ILE A 96 -0.67 -8.57 -11.94
N LEU A 97 0.64 -8.33 -11.87
CA LEU A 97 1.24 -7.00 -12.01
C LEU A 97 1.15 -6.46 -13.45
N GLY A 98 0.99 -7.35 -14.44
CA GLY A 98 0.96 -6.97 -15.86
C GLY A 98 2.30 -6.45 -16.36
N THR A 99 3.38 -6.70 -15.62
CA THR A 99 4.75 -6.31 -15.94
C THR A 99 5.70 -7.47 -15.66
N SER A 100 6.78 -7.57 -16.42
CA SER A 100 7.84 -8.56 -16.16
C SER A 100 8.50 -8.26 -14.81
N TYR A 101 8.56 -9.26 -13.94
CA TYR A 101 9.19 -9.09 -12.64
C TYR A 101 10.71 -9.19 -12.82
N SER A 102 11.43 -8.13 -12.45
CA SER A 102 12.88 -8.19 -12.32
C SER A 102 13.23 -8.40 -10.85
N PRO A 103 13.92 -9.49 -10.49
CA PRO A 103 14.41 -9.69 -9.14
C PRO A 103 15.26 -8.50 -8.67
N PRO A 104 15.23 -8.16 -7.38
CA PRO A 104 16.09 -7.13 -6.83
C PRO A 104 17.56 -7.49 -7.04
N VAL A 105 18.32 -6.59 -7.67
CA VAL A 105 19.77 -6.78 -7.83
C VAL A 105 20.44 -6.59 -6.46
N LYS A 106 20.93 -7.68 -5.87
CA LYS A 106 21.75 -7.63 -4.66
C LYS A 106 23.10 -7.01 -5.02
N CYS A 107 23.34 -5.76 -4.60
CA CYS A 107 24.64 -5.14 -4.76
C CYS A 107 25.45 -5.34 -3.47
N SER A 108 26.53 -6.12 -3.56
CA SER A 108 27.47 -6.27 -2.46
C SER A 108 28.43 -5.07 -2.43
N GLN A 109 28.05 -4.01 -1.71
CA GLN A 109 28.97 -2.92 -1.40
C GLN A 109 29.36 -2.99 0.08
N LYS A 110 30.63 -3.32 0.33
CA LYS A 110 31.29 -3.21 1.64
C LYS A 110 30.57 -3.96 2.78
N GLY A 111 30.34 -5.26 2.61
CA GLY A 111 29.92 -6.13 3.73
C GLY A 111 28.53 -5.88 4.31
N ARG A 112 27.66 -5.17 3.58
CA ARG A 112 26.23 -5.08 3.85
C ARG A 112 25.47 -5.37 2.56
N GLU A 113 24.72 -6.46 2.54
CA GLU A 113 23.76 -6.72 1.47
C GLU A 113 22.68 -5.64 1.53
N ARG A 114 22.58 -4.84 0.45
CA ARG A 114 21.49 -3.88 0.28
C ARG A 114 20.77 -4.21 -1.03
N ILE A 115 19.45 -4.19 -0.97
CA ILE A 115 18.60 -4.19 -2.16
C ILE A 115 18.81 -2.84 -2.84
N CYS A 116 19.47 -2.84 -3.99
CA CYS A 116 19.58 -1.64 -4.83
C CYS A 116 18.27 -1.47 -5.60
N ARG A 117 17.66 -0.28 -5.51
CA ARG A 117 16.56 0.09 -6.42
C ARG A 117 17.16 0.27 -7.81
N THR A 118 16.50 -0.30 -8.82
CA THR A 118 16.68 0.02 -10.24
C THR A 118 16.44 1.49 -10.52
#